data_AF-K1X185-F1
#
_entry.id   AF-K1X185-F1
#
_cell.length_a   1.000
_cell.length_b   1.000
_cell.length_c   1.000
_cell.angle_alpha   90.00
_cell.angle_beta   90.00
_cell.angle_gamma   90.00
#
_symmetry.space_group_name_H-M   'P 1'
#
loop_
_entity.id
_entity.type
_entity.pdbx_description
1 polymer ?
#
loop_
_entity_poly.entity_id
_entity_poly.type
_entity_poly.pdbx_seq_one_letter_code
_entity_poly.pdbx_strand_id
1 'polypeptide(L)'
;MTPPTAAQITASLTAQSLPAPTPLFLAPILTSSSSSSSSSSLTSSSRPLAALTATAKHRLLHTSISTNPSPLQPTSASLPATISNAAIAATALAVDTFVQILDIQDLGRSRWEQIEALEAERKGETTKGREVIRVVPAEPNGGEASQASAQAQLPNGNANVNANAKGPFKLLLQDWKGTTVWAFELKKVERIAMPPALGMGIGCKILLRRGTRVARGTVLLEPACVMVFGGRVEGLDSAWKAEREHRLRREVEAQRGERDG
;
A
#
# COMPACT_ATOMS: atom_id res chain seq x y z
N MET A 1 16.23 -32.56 12.60
CA MET A 1 15.01 -31.77 12.29
C MET A 1 14.84 -31.78 10.79
N THR A 2 13.66 -32.12 10.28
CA THR A 2 13.38 -32.08 8.84
C THR A 2 13.32 -30.62 8.37
N PRO A 3 13.88 -30.28 7.19
CA PRO A 3 13.84 -28.92 6.69
C PRO A 3 12.38 -28.52 6.36
N PRO A 4 12.00 -27.27 6.63
CA PRO A 4 10.66 -26.80 6.35
C PRO A 4 10.34 -26.84 4.85
N THR A 5 9.14 -27.30 4.50
CA THR A 5 8.72 -27.51 3.11
C THR A 5 7.89 -26.34 2.57
N ALA A 6 7.80 -26.24 1.23
CA ALA A 6 6.92 -25.26 0.58
C ALA A 6 5.44 -25.39 1.03
N ALA A 7 4.99 -26.62 1.28
CA ALA A 7 3.64 -26.89 1.78
C ALA A 7 3.42 -26.30 3.18
N GLN A 8 4.40 -26.39 4.08
CA GLN A 8 4.31 -25.80 5.43
C GLN A 8 4.27 -24.27 5.38
N ILE A 9 5.08 -23.64 4.51
CA ILE A 9 5.03 -22.19 4.31
C ILE A 9 3.66 -21.78 3.75
N THR A 10 3.15 -22.50 2.75
CA THR A 10 1.84 -22.24 2.14
C THR A 10 0.71 -22.38 3.15
N ALA A 11 0.71 -23.43 3.97
CA ALA A 11 -0.27 -23.62 5.04
C ALA A 11 -0.22 -22.48 6.07
N SER A 12 0.99 -22.03 6.44
CA SER A 12 1.17 -20.93 7.39
C SER A 12 0.71 -19.57 6.85
N LEU A 13 0.87 -19.31 5.54
CA LEU A 13 0.37 -18.10 4.89
C LEU A 13 -1.16 -18.12 4.73
N THR A 14 -1.72 -19.25 4.30
CA THR A 14 -3.17 -19.41 4.12
C THR A 14 -3.94 -19.35 5.44
N ALA A 15 -3.34 -19.85 6.54
CA ALA A 15 -3.87 -19.66 7.90
C ALA A 15 -3.96 -18.17 8.32
N GLN A 16 -3.17 -17.28 7.69
CA GLN A 16 -3.24 -15.83 7.87
C GLN A 16 -4.11 -15.12 6.82
N SER A 17 -4.99 -15.85 6.13
CA SER A 17 -5.87 -15.33 5.06
C SER A 17 -5.14 -14.78 3.83
N LEU A 18 -3.86 -15.14 3.63
CA LEU A 18 -3.13 -14.82 2.40
C LEU A 18 -3.36 -15.90 1.34
N PRO A 19 -3.37 -15.55 0.04
CA PRO A 19 -3.50 -16.53 -1.03
C PRO A 19 -2.30 -17.48 -1.07
N ALA A 20 -2.52 -18.69 -1.60
CA ALA A 20 -1.46 -19.66 -1.78
C ALA A 20 -0.47 -19.17 -2.86
N PRO A 21 0.84 -19.04 -2.53
CA PRO A 21 1.84 -18.65 -3.50
C PRO A 21 2.23 -19.81 -4.44
N THR A 22 2.80 -19.48 -5.60
CA THR A 22 3.34 -20.48 -6.51
C THR A 22 4.60 -21.17 -5.95
N PRO A 23 4.88 -22.43 -6.34
CA PRO A 23 6.14 -23.07 -5.99
C PRO A 23 7.37 -22.29 -6.49
N LEU A 24 7.27 -21.66 -7.67
CA LEU A 24 8.33 -20.81 -8.23
C LEU A 24 8.61 -19.58 -7.37
N PHE A 25 7.58 -18.96 -6.78
CA PHE A 25 7.75 -17.86 -5.84
C PHE A 25 8.47 -18.30 -4.55
N LEU A 26 8.18 -19.51 -4.06
CA LEU A 26 8.75 -20.04 -2.82
C LEU A 26 10.18 -20.60 -2.99
N ALA A 27 10.54 -21.07 -4.17
CA ALA A 27 11.83 -21.72 -4.41
C ALA A 27 13.03 -20.86 -3.97
N PRO A 28 13.15 -19.57 -4.35
CA PRO A 28 14.27 -18.72 -3.90
C PRO A 28 14.32 -18.54 -2.37
N ILE A 29 13.18 -18.56 -1.69
CA ILE A 29 13.10 -18.36 -0.24
C ILE A 29 13.65 -19.59 0.51
N LEU A 30 13.36 -20.77 -0.01
CA LEU A 30 13.86 -22.06 0.48
C LEU A 30 15.37 -22.23 0.17
N THR A 31 15.80 -21.85 -1.04
CA THR A 31 17.16 -22.10 -1.56
C THR A 31 18.20 -21.04 -1.17
N SER A 32 17.81 -19.84 -0.75
CA SER A 32 18.76 -18.78 -0.30
C SER A 32 19.63 -19.19 0.90
N SER A 33 19.49 -20.42 1.39
CA SER A 33 20.30 -21.05 2.44
C SER A 33 21.65 -21.59 1.92
N SER A 34 21.85 -21.65 0.60
CA SER A 34 22.97 -22.40 0.00
C SER A 34 24.15 -21.55 -0.47
N SER A 35 24.04 -20.22 -0.53
CA SER A 35 24.98 -19.38 -1.29
C SER A 35 25.87 -18.44 -0.47
N SER A 36 25.88 -18.51 0.86
CA SER A 36 26.62 -17.54 1.71
C SER A 36 27.67 -18.14 2.65
N SER A 37 28.21 -19.33 2.39
CA SER A 37 29.26 -19.90 3.25
C SER A 37 30.27 -20.75 2.47
N SER A 38 31.21 -20.08 1.82
CA SER A 38 32.49 -20.66 1.40
C SER A 38 33.48 -20.65 2.57
N SER A 39 33.20 -21.45 3.62
CA SER A 39 34.18 -21.99 4.60
C SER A 39 33.47 -22.59 5.83
N SER A 40 33.79 -23.85 6.11
CA SER A 40 33.53 -24.62 7.36
C SER A 40 32.13 -25.22 7.63
N SER A 41 32.08 -26.55 7.50
CA SER A 41 31.77 -27.54 8.55
C SER A 41 30.40 -27.57 9.28
N LEU A 42 29.67 -28.66 9.03
CA LEU A 42 28.97 -29.54 9.98
C LEU A 42 27.77 -29.06 10.82
N THR A 43 27.24 -27.83 10.65
CA THR A 43 25.90 -27.50 11.18
C THR A 43 25.03 -26.82 10.12
N SER A 44 24.30 -27.61 9.35
CA SER A 44 23.22 -27.11 8.50
C SER A 44 22.06 -26.61 9.37
N SER A 45 22.20 -25.43 9.96
CA SER A 45 21.15 -24.78 10.73
C SER A 45 20.00 -24.40 9.80
N SER A 46 19.03 -25.31 9.68
CA SER A 46 17.78 -25.08 8.95
C SER A 46 17.08 -23.85 9.53
N ARG A 47 16.77 -22.85 8.70
CA ARG A 47 16.06 -21.65 9.17
C ARG A 47 14.70 -22.05 9.77
N PRO A 48 14.30 -21.49 10.93
CA PRO A 48 12.99 -21.77 11.49
C PRO A 48 11.86 -21.45 10.51
N LEU A 49 10.80 -22.27 10.51
CA LEU A 49 9.62 -22.08 9.66
C LEU A 49 9.06 -20.65 9.77
N ALA A 50 9.01 -20.09 10.98
CA ALA A 50 8.53 -18.73 11.22
C ALA A 50 9.31 -17.66 10.43
N ALA A 51 10.63 -17.79 10.34
CA ALA A 51 11.48 -16.85 9.59
C ALA A 51 11.23 -16.94 8.07
N LEU A 52 11.03 -18.16 7.56
CA LEU A 52 10.70 -18.39 6.15
C LEU A 52 9.29 -17.90 5.82
N THR A 53 8.30 -18.16 6.67
CA THR A 53 6.95 -17.63 6.52
C THR A 53 6.95 -16.10 6.55
N ALA A 54 7.68 -15.47 7.49
CA ALA A 54 7.78 -14.02 7.57
C ALA A 54 8.41 -13.42 6.30
N THR A 55 9.46 -14.06 5.78
CA THR A 55 10.13 -13.66 4.53
C THR A 55 9.20 -13.81 3.33
N ALA A 56 8.48 -14.94 3.24
CA ALA A 56 7.52 -15.18 2.17
C ALA A 56 6.36 -14.18 2.20
N LYS A 57 5.81 -13.91 3.38
CA LYS A 57 4.79 -12.88 3.60
C LYS A 57 5.30 -11.50 3.17
N HIS A 58 6.46 -11.10 3.65
CA HIS A 58 7.04 -9.80 3.31
C HIS A 58 7.23 -9.65 1.79
N ARG A 59 7.85 -10.63 1.13
CA ARG A 59 8.03 -10.62 -0.32
C ARG A 59 6.70 -10.59 -1.08
N LEU A 60 5.69 -11.32 -0.63
CA LEU A 60 4.37 -11.35 -1.26
C LEU A 60 3.69 -9.98 -1.18
N LEU A 61 3.78 -9.32 -0.03
CA LEU A 61 3.19 -7.99 0.17
C LEU A 61 3.91 -6.89 -0.62
N HIS A 62 5.21 -7.07 -0.91
CA HIS A 62 6.03 -6.11 -1.65
C HIS A 62 6.18 -6.38 -3.17
N THR A 63 5.66 -7.50 -3.66
CA THR A 63 5.66 -7.85 -5.09
C THR A 63 4.30 -7.50 -5.71
N SER A 64 4.27 -7.12 -7.00
CA SER A 64 3.00 -6.96 -7.71
C SER A 64 2.38 -8.33 -7.99
N ILE A 65 1.08 -8.48 -7.72
CA ILE A 65 0.39 -9.79 -7.88
C ILE A 65 0.02 -10.10 -9.34
N SER A 66 0.05 -9.09 -10.21
CA SER A 66 -0.28 -9.20 -11.63
C SER A 66 0.95 -9.33 -12.54
N THR A 67 2.15 -9.56 -11.99
CA THR A 67 3.35 -9.81 -12.81
C THR A 67 3.25 -11.14 -13.55
N ASN A 68 4.00 -11.29 -14.64
CA ASN A 68 4.15 -12.56 -15.32
C ASN A 68 5.60 -13.09 -15.13
N PRO A 69 5.81 -14.22 -14.44
CA PRO A 69 4.81 -15.06 -13.79
C PRO A 69 4.21 -14.45 -12.51
N SER A 70 2.96 -14.79 -12.19
CA SER A 70 2.28 -14.31 -10.98
C SER A 70 2.83 -15.02 -9.74
N PRO A 71 2.98 -14.33 -8.60
CA PRO A 71 3.36 -14.97 -7.34
C PRO A 71 2.24 -15.86 -6.78
N LEU A 72 1.00 -15.78 -7.27
CA LEU A 72 -0.16 -16.51 -6.77
C LEU A 72 -0.46 -17.77 -7.59
N GLN A 73 -0.99 -18.81 -6.94
CA GLN A 73 -1.44 -20.00 -7.66
C GLN A 73 -2.59 -19.68 -8.64
N PRO A 74 -2.67 -20.33 -9.81
CA PRO A 74 -3.75 -20.12 -10.79
C PRO A 74 -5.16 -20.43 -10.26
N THR A 75 -5.25 -21.23 -9.20
CA THR A 75 -6.49 -21.56 -8.49
C THR A 75 -6.95 -20.45 -7.55
N SER A 76 -6.16 -19.39 -7.35
CA SER A 76 -6.53 -18.26 -6.51
C SER A 76 -7.74 -17.53 -7.10
N ALA A 77 -8.68 -17.17 -6.23
CA ALA A 77 -9.83 -16.37 -6.61
C ALA A 77 -9.41 -15.06 -7.30
N SER A 78 -10.20 -14.66 -8.30
CA SER A 78 -10.01 -13.43 -9.07
C SER A 78 -11.32 -12.65 -9.11
N LEU A 79 -11.26 -11.37 -9.46
CA LEU A 79 -12.47 -10.58 -9.65
C LEU A 79 -13.29 -11.16 -10.83
N PRO A 80 -14.63 -11.14 -10.77
CA PRO A 80 -15.47 -11.48 -11.89
C PRO A 80 -15.23 -10.54 -13.09
N ALA A 81 -15.28 -11.05 -14.31
CA ALA A 81 -15.11 -10.21 -15.52
C ALA A 81 -16.18 -9.10 -15.63
N THR A 82 -17.35 -9.31 -15.02
CA THR A 82 -18.47 -8.34 -15.01
C THR A 82 -18.39 -7.33 -13.86
N ILE A 83 -17.32 -7.33 -13.06
CA ILE A 83 -17.23 -6.54 -11.82
C ILE A 83 -17.39 -5.04 -12.06
N SER A 84 -16.93 -4.52 -13.20
CA SER A 84 -16.96 -3.10 -13.56
C SER A 84 -18.19 -2.70 -14.38
N ASN A 85 -19.17 -3.61 -14.54
CA ASN A 85 -20.38 -3.34 -15.31
C ASN A 85 -21.35 -2.41 -14.56
N ALA A 86 -21.49 -1.17 -15.05
CA ALA A 86 -22.38 -0.16 -14.47
C ALA A 86 -23.87 -0.44 -14.64
N ALA A 87 -24.27 -1.31 -15.57
CA ALA A 87 -25.66 -1.71 -15.78
C ALA A 87 -26.20 -2.60 -14.64
N ILE A 88 -25.31 -3.28 -13.90
CA ILE A 88 -25.68 -4.09 -12.76
C ILE A 88 -25.88 -3.16 -11.56
N ALA A 89 -27.13 -3.03 -11.11
CA ALA A 89 -27.48 -2.13 -10.00
C ALA A 89 -26.71 -2.47 -8.72
N ALA A 90 -26.73 -3.74 -8.31
CA ALA A 90 -25.96 -4.25 -7.18
C ALA A 90 -25.71 -5.75 -7.32
N THR A 91 -24.55 -6.20 -6.88
CA THR A 91 -24.17 -7.60 -6.70
C THR A 91 -23.21 -7.72 -5.50
N ALA A 92 -22.79 -8.93 -5.17
CA ALA A 92 -21.82 -9.19 -4.12
C ALA A 92 -20.74 -10.17 -4.60
N LEU A 93 -19.52 -10.02 -4.10
CA LEU A 93 -18.44 -10.97 -4.40
C LEU A 93 -18.79 -12.37 -3.89
N ALA A 94 -18.70 -13.37 -4.76
CA ALA A 94 -19.02 -14.75 -4.42
C ALA A 94 -17.94 -15.42 -3.54
N VAL A 95 -16.70 -14.94 -3.63
CA VAL A 95 -15.52 -15.52 -2.97
C VAL A 95 -14.59 -14.42 -2.44
N ASP A 96 -13.80 -14.75 -1.44
CA ASP A 96 -12.74 -13.90 -0.92
C ASP A 96 -11.73 -13.63 -2.04
N THR A 97 -11.47 -12.36 -2.34
CA THR A 97 -10.64 -11.96 -3.48
C THR A 97 -9.49 -11.09 -3.01
N PHE A 98 -8.27 -11.54 -3.27
CA PHE A 98 -7.04 -10.82 -2.94
C PHE A 98 -6.68 -9.85 -4.06
N VAL A 99 -6.54 -8.57 -3.71
CA VAL A 99 -6.28 -7.50 -4.68
C VAL A 99 -5.19 -6.57 -4.18
N GLN A 100 -4.61 -5.81 -5.10
CA GLN A 100 -3.65 -4.75 -4.81
C GLN A 100 -4.22 -3.39 -5.21
N ILE A 101 -3.78 -2.34 -4.51
CA ILE A 101 -4.16 -0.95 -4.81
C ILE A 101 -3.21 -0.38 -5.86
N LEU A 102 -3.75 0.11 -6.97
CA LEU A 102 -3.00 0.78 -8.04
C LEU A 102 -3.06 2.31 -7.95
N ASP A 103 -4.19 2.84 -7.46
CA ASP A 103 -4.40 4.28 -7.31
C ASP A 103 -5.27 4.55 -6.08
N ILE A 104 -5.10 5.73 -5.50
CA ILE A 104 -5.89 6.23 -4.38
C ILE A 104 -6.13 7.73 -4.55
N GLN A 105 -7.39 8.13 -4.38
CA GLN A 105 -7.83 9.51 -4.49
C GLN A 105 -8.55 9.89 -3.20
N ASP A 106 -8.13 11.00 -2.61
CA ASP A 106 -8.84 11.63 -1.50
C ASP A 106 -9.96 12.50 -2.06
N LEU A 107 -11.20 12.11 -1.74
CA LEU A 107 -12.40 12.85 -2.13
C LEU A 107 -12.90 13.80 -1.03
N GLY A 108 -12.31 13.73 0.17
CA GLY A 108 -12.61 14.61 1.29
C GLY A 108 -11.93 15.96 1.21
N ARG A 109 -10.92 16.12 0.34
CA ARG A 109 -10.15 17.35 0.15
C ARG A 109 -10.24 17.84 -1.28
N SER A 110 -10.26 19.16 -1.46
CA SER A 110 -10.25 19.73 -2.81
C SER A 110 -8.92 19.43 -3.51
N ARG A 111 -8.95 19.33 -4.84
CA ARG A 111 -7.72 19.11 -5.63
C ARG A 111 -6.71 20.24 -5.44
N TRP A 112 -7.19 21.48 -5.34
CA TRP A 112 -6.35 22.64 -5.10
C TRP A 112 -5.63 22.56 -3.75
N GLU A 113 -6.36 22.26 -2.68
CA GLU A 113 -5.79 22.07 -1.34
C GLU A 113 -4.75 20.93 -1.29
N GLN A 114 -4.96 19.87 -2.10
CA GLN A 114 -3.98 18.80 -2.24
C GLN A 114 -2.72 19.26 -3.00
N ILE A 115 -2.87 20.08 -4.05
CA ILE A 115 -1.73 20.66 -4.79
C ILE A 115 -0.92 21.59 -3.88
N GLU A 116 -1.59 22.51 -3.17
CA GLU A 116 -0.94 23.43 -2.23
C GLU A 116 -0.16 22.68 -1.15
N ALA A 117 -0.73 21.58 -0.63
CA ALA A 117 -0.04 20.74 0.36
C ALA A 117 1.23 20.08 -0.21
N LEU A 118 1.20 19.63 -1.47
CA LEU A 118 2.38 19.05 -2.14
C LEU A 118 3.45 20.11 -2.43
N GLU A 119 3.04 21.32 -2.82
CA GLU A 119 3.96 22.44 -3.05
C GLU A 119 4.62 22.91 -1.75
N ALA A 120 3.85 22.99 -0.65
CA ALA A 120 4.36 23.34 0.67
C ALA A 120 5.38 22.30 1.17
N GLU A 121 5.10 21.01 0.99
CA GLU A 121 6.03 19.91 1.32
C GLU A 121 7.34 20.05 0.51
N ARG A 122 7.24 20.28 -0.81
CA ARG A 122 8.40 20.48 -1.69
C ARG A 122 9.25 21.69 -1.29
N LYS A 123 8.62 22.73 -0.74
CA LYS A 123 9.29 23.95 -0.26
C LYS A 123 9.81 23.84 1.18
N GLY A 124 9.54 22.72 1.86
CA GLY A 124 9.91 22.53 3.27
C GLY A 124 9.11 23.42 4.23
N GLU A 125 7.95 23.92 3.80
CA GLU A 125 7.05 24.73 4.61
C GLU A 125 6.08 23.79 5.33
N THR A 126 6.45 23.33 6.53
CA THR A 126 5.52 22.57 7.38
C THR A 126 4.71 23.54 8.22
N THR A 127 3.39 23.59 8.02
CA THR A 127 2.49 24.37 8.86
C THR A 127 2.08 23.56 10.08
N LYS A 128 2.37 24.06 11.28
CA LYS A 128 1.83 23.50 12.53
C LYS A 128 0.78 24.47 13.06
N GLY A 129 -0.49 24.26 12.68
CA GLY A 129 -1.59 25.15 13.03
C GLY A 129 -1.71 26.35 12.09
N ARG A 130 -1.85 27.57 12.63
CA ARG A 130 -1.90 28.83 11.84
C ARG A 130 -0.52 29.41 11.52
N GLU A 131 0.56 28.73 11.90
CA GLU A 131 1.93 29.24 11.78
C GLU A 131 2.73 28.43 10.75
N VAL A 132 3.32 29.15 9.79
CA VAL A 132 4.20 28.59 8.75
C VAL A 132 5.62 28.53 9.30
N ILE A 133 6.13 27.33 9.58
CA ILE A 133 7.53 27.15 9.98
C ILE A 133 8.33 26.83 8.72
N ARG A 134 9.23 27.74 8.32
CA ARG A 134 10.24 27.49 7.29
C ARG A 134 11.44 26.82 7.93
N VAL A 135 11.76 25.60 7.49
CA VAL A 135 13.01 24.95 7.86
C VAL A 135 14.10 25.49 6.94
N VAL A 136 14.91 26.43 7.43
CA VAL A 136 16.12 26.89 6.74
C VAL A 136 17.24 25.88 7.02
N PRO A 137 17.93 25.33 6.00
CA PRO A 137 19.12 24.52 6.22
C PRO A 137 20.22 25.38 6.85
N ALA A 138 20.77 24.94 7.98
CA ALA A 138 21.96 25.55 8.57
C ALA A 138 23.17 25.18 7.71
N GLU A 139 23.70 26.16 6.97
CA GLU A 139 25.02 26.08 6.35
C GLU A 139 26.10 25.88 7.43
N PRO A 140 27.10 25.00 7.23
CA PRO A 140 28.17 24.83 8.18
C PRO A 140 29.28 25.83 7.89
N ASN A 141 29.29 26.98 8.55
CA ASN A 141 30.52 27.76 8.67
C ASN A 141 30.64 28.44 10.03
N GLY A 142 31.79 28.23 10.66
CA GLY A 142 32.02 28.43 12.08
C GLY A 142 32.12 29.88 12.54
N GLY A 143 31.80 30.09 13.81
CA GLY A 143 31.99 31.34 14.54
C GLY A 143 31.23 31.31 15.87
N GLU A 144 31.93 31.54 16.96
CA GLU A 144 31.58 31.15 18.32
C GLU A 144 30.52 32.03 19.03
N ALA A 145 29.89 31.39 20.04
CA ALA A 145 29.31 31.95 21.27
C ALA A 145 27.97 32.72 21.22
N SER A 146 26.90 32.08 21.70
CA SER A 146 26.41 32.27 23.08
C SER A 146 25.10 31.52 23.35
N GLN A 147 24.95 31.11 24.60
CA GLN A 147 23.99 30.15 25.14
C GLN A 147 22.52 30.62 25.10
N ALA A 148 21.63 29.75 24.62
CA ALA A 148 20.29 29.58 25.16
C ALA A 148 19.86 28.12 25.00
N SER A 149 19.96 27.38 26.11
CA SER A 149 19.59 25.98 26.26
C SER A 149 18.08 25.79 26.16
N ALA A 150 17.60 25.46 24.96
CA ALA A 150 16.33 24.76 24.77
C ALA A 150 16.65 23.32 24.34
N GLN A 151 16.57 22.44 25.32
CA GLN A 151 16.76 21.00 25.21
C GLN A 151 15.86 20.44 24.10
N ALA A 152 16.46 20.13 22.95
CA ALA A 152 15.79 19.44 21.86
C ALA A 152 15.45 18.01 22.32
N GLN A 153 14.30 17.87 22.97
CA GLN A 153 13.61 16.59 23.04
C GLN A 153 13.31 16.16 21.61
N LEU A 154 14.01 15.11 21.18
CA LEU A 154 13.61 14.23 20.09
C LEU A 154 12.10 14.04 20.14
N PRO A 155 11.31 14.48 19.15
CA PRO A 155 9.93 14.07 19.11
C PRO A 155 9.92 12.60 18.72
N ASN A 156 9.73 11.74 19.71
CA ASN A 156 8.99 10.49 19.54
C ASN A 156 7.65 10.87 18.90
N GLY A 157 7.62 10.89 17.57
CA GLY A 157 6.53 11.38 16.73
C GLY A 157 5.34 10.43 16.68
N ASN A 158 4.82 10.03 17.83
CA ASN A 158 3.61 9.20 17.94
C ASN A 158 2.33 10.03 18.16
N ALA A 159 2.38 11.37 17.97
CA ALA A 159 1.27 12.27 18.33
C ALA A 159 0.68 13.10 17.18
N ASN A 160 0.91 12.75 15.90
CA ASN A 160 0.23 13.43 14.79
C ASN A 160 -0.23 12.51 13.64
N VAL A 161 -0.41 11.22 13.92
CA VAL A 161 -0.83 10.24 12.89
C VAL A 161 -2.30 10.41 12.50
N ASN A 162 -3.12 11.07 13.35
CA ASN A 162 -4.56 11.23 13.14
C ASN A 162 -4.99 12.55 12.49
N ALA A 163 -4.13 13.58 12.42
CA ALA A 163 -4.53 14.84 11.78
C ALA A 163 -4.55 14.75 10.24
N ASN A 164 -3.98 13.69 9.66
CA ASN A 164 -3.73 13.55 8.22
C ASN A 164 -4.52 12.41 7.54
N ALA A 165 -5.46 11.77 8.23
CA ALA A 165 -6.31 10.74 7.62
C ALA A 165 -7.69 11.32 7.31
N LYS A 166 -7.90 11.87 6.10
CA LYS A 166 -9.26 12.21 5.66
C LYS A 166 -9.54 11.67 4.28
N GLY A 167 -10.71 11.05 4.19
CA GLY A 167 -11.34 10.52 3.00
C GLY A 167 -12.78 11.08 2.92
N PRO A 168 -13.73 10.41 2.27
CA PRO A 168 -13.64 9.04 1.78
C PRO A 168 -12.62 8.87 0.66
N PHE A 169 -12.00 7.70 0.59
CA PHE A 169 -11.07 7.36 -0.47
C PHE A 169 -11.75 6.63 -1.63
N LYS A 170 -11.33 6.98 -2.84
CA LYS A 170 -11.60 6.19 -4.04
C LYS A 170 -10.32 5.45 -4.43
N LEU A 171 -10.40 4.14 -4.60
CA LEU A 171 -9.26 3.26 -4.88
C LEU A 171 -9.42 2.59 -6.23
N LEU A 172 -8.34 2.48 -7.00
CA LEU A 172 -8.28 1.55 -8.12
C LEU A 172 -7.68 0.24 -7.62
N LEU A 173 -8.45 -0.84 -7.68
CA LEU A 173 -8.02 -2.16 -7.25
C LEU A 173 -7.69 -3.03 -8.46
N GLN A 174 -6.76 -3.96 -8.29
CA GLN A 174 -6.38 -4.94 -9.32
C GLN A 174 -6.19 -6.33 -8.71
N ASP A 175 -6.74 -7.36 -9.35
CA ASP A 175 -6.48 -8.76 -8.98
C ASP A 175 -5.21 -9.31 -9.64
N TRP A 176 -4.89 -10.58 -9.38
CA TRP A 176 -3.70 -11.23 -9.94
C TRP A 176 -3.79 -11.51 -11.45
N LYS A 177 -4.99 -11.49 -12.03
CA LYS A 177 -5.21 -11.63 -13.48
C LYS A 177 -5.09 -10.28 -14.21
N GLY A 178 -4.92 -9.19 -13.47
CA GLY A 178 -4.87 -7.84 -14.01
C GLY A 178 -6.22 -7.16 -14.16
N THR A 179 -7.32 -7.80 -13.75
CA THR A 179 -8.66 -7.21 -13.76
C THR A 179 -8.70 -6.04 -12.79
N THR A 180 -9.14 -4.87 -13.26
CA THR A 180 -9.23 -3.65 -12.44
C THR A 180 -10.68 -3.27 -12.14
N VAL A 181 -10.88 -2.67 -10.96
CA VAL A 181 -12.19 -2.15 -10.54
C VAL A 181 -11.99 -0.93 -9.62
N TRP A 182 -12.88 0.05 -9.77
CA TRP A 182 -12.94 1.16 -8.81
C TRP A 182 -13.63 0.72 -7.51
N ALA A 183 -13.14 1.24 -6.40
CA ALA A 183 -13.71 1.03 -5.09
C ALA A 183 -13.90 2.36 -4.36
N PHE A 184 -14.91 2.43 -3.52
CA PHE A 184 -15.25 3.61 -2.74
C PHE A 184 -15.32 3.26 -1.27
N GLU A 185 -14.64 4.04 -0.43
CA GLU A 185 -14.71 3.94 1.03
C GLU A 185 -16.08 4.43 1.52
N LEU A 186 -17.04 3.51 1.66
CA LEU A 186 -18.39 3.80 2.12
C LEU A 186 -18.42 4.05 3.63
N LYS A 187 -17.62 3.28 4.38
CA LYS A 187 -17.33 3.49 5.80
C LYS A 187 -15.82 3.50 5.99
N LYS A 188 -15.33 4.30 6.94
CA LYS A 188 -13.90 4.44 7.23
C LYS A 188 -13.26 3.07 7.46
N VAL A 189 -12.36 2.66 6.57
CA VAL A 189 -11.56 1.44 6.70
C VAL A 189 -10.23 1.81 7.34
N GLU A 190 -9.89 1.12 8.43
CA GLU A 190 -8.62 1.33 9.11
C GLU A 190 -7.44 1.01 8.18
N ARG A 191 -6.34 1.75 8.32
CA ARG A 191 -5.11 1.58 7.53
C ARG A 191 -5.24 1.93 6.04
N ILE A 192 -6.39 2.45 5.59
CA ILE A 192 -6.52 3.12 4.29
C ILE A 192 -6.38 4.63 4.50
N ALA A 193 -5.33 5.20 3.91
CA ALA A 193 -5.01 6.63 3.92
C ALA A 193 -4.14 7.00 2.71
N MET A 194 -3.97 8.30 2.44
CA MET A 194 -3.05 8.77 1.40
C MET A 194 -1.60 8.38 1.73
N PRO A 195 -0.84 7.77 0.82
CA PRO A 195 0.59 7.48 1.03
C PRO A 195 1.39 8.76 1.34
N PRO A 196 2.37 8.72 2.27
CA PRO A 196 2.84 7.56 3.05
C PRO A 196 2.13 7.37 4.41
N ALA A 197 0.99 8.02 4.65
CA ALA A 197 0.31 7.97 5.95
C ALA A 197 -0.11 6.54 6.34
N LEU A 198 -0.11 6.23 7.64
CA LEU A 198 -0.45 4.92 8.21
C LEU A 198 0.38 3.74 7.64
N GLY A 199 1.57 4.02 7.09
CA GLY A 199 2.39 3.00 6.43
C GLY A 199 1.77 2.47 5.14
N MET A 200 0.82 3.20 4.55
CA MET A 200 0.22 2.89 3.26
C MET A 200 1.20 3.21 2.13
N GLY A 201 1.28 2.32 1.14
CA GLY A 201 1.96 2.57 -0.12
C GLY A 201 1.17 2.00 -1.30
N ILE A 202 1.48 2.47 -2.50
CA ILE A 202 0.86 1.92 -3.71
C ILE A 202 1.35 0.50 -3.95
N GLY A 203 0.45 -0.36 -4.37
CA GLY A 203 0.63 -1.81 -4.38
C GLY A 203 0.31 -2.48 -3.05
N CYS A 204 -0.21 -1.75 -2.06
CA CYS A 204 -0.75 -2.31 -0.82
C CYS A 204 -1.77 -3.43 -1.12
N LYS A 205 -1.67 -4.53 -0.35
CA LYS A 205 -2.51 -5.71 -0.51
C LYS A 205 -3.69 -5.69 0.44
N ILE A 206 -4.86 -6.02 -0.09
CA ILE A 206 -6.09 -6.14 0.66
C ILE A 206 -6.85 -7.40 0.26
N LEU A 207 -7.60 -7.98 1.21
CA LEU A 207 -8.60 -9.01 0.95
C LEU A 207 -9.99 -8.36 0.93
N LEU A 208 -10.71 -8.54 -0.16
CA LEU A 208 -12.15 -8.31 -0.20
C LEU A 208 -12.85 -9.61 0.19
N ARG A 209 -13.59 -9.59 1.30
CA ARG A 209 -14.30 -10.79 1.77
C ARG A 209 -15.47 -11.12 0.86
N ARG A 210 -15.83 -12.40 0.81
CA ARG A 210 -17.09 -12.88 0.25
C ARG A 210 -18.24 -12.07 0.83
N GLY A 211 -19.17 -11.68 -0.04
CA GLY A 211 -20.29 -10.81 0.30
C GLY A 211 -19.98 -9.31 0.19
N THR A 212 -18.74 -8.90 -0.12
CA THR A 212 -18.43 -7.48 -0.40
C THR A 212 -19.33 -6.96 -1.50
N ARG A 213 -20.04 -5.86 -1.23
CA ARG A 213 -21.02 -5.28 -2.16
C ARG A 213 -20.34 -4.57 -3.31
N VAL A 214 -20.91 -4.72 -4.49
CA VAL A 214 -20.51 -4.05 -5.72
C VAL A 214 -21.76 -3.41 -6.29
N ALA A 215 -21.75 -2.10 -6.48
CA ALA A 215 -22.90 -1.37 -7.02
C ALA A 215 -22.45 -0.55 -8.22
N ARG A 216 -23.17 -0.67 -9.34
CA ARG A 216 -22.90 0.05 -10.59
C ARG A 216 -21.41 0.00 -10.97
N GLY A 217 -20.82 -1.18 -10.95
CA GLY A 217 -19.41 -1.38 -11.31
C GLY A 217 -18.38 -0.91 -10.29
N THR A 218 -18.80 -0.54 -9.06
CA THR A 218 -17.91 -0.02 -8.02
C THR A 218 -17.99 -0.88 -6.76
N VAL A 219 -16.85 -1.27 -6.21
CA VAL A 219 -16.75 -2.00 -4.93
C VAL A 219 -17.02 -1.03 -3.77
N LEU A 220 -17.91 -1.39 -2.86
CA LEU A 220 -18.25 -0.58 -1.68
C LEU A 220 -17.48 -1.12 -0.47
N LEU A 221 -16.49 -0.35 -0.01
CA LEU A 221 -15.59 -0.75 1.07
C LEU A 221 -16.17 -0.35 2.41
N GLU A 222 -16.25 -1.32 3.32
CA GLU A 222 -16.58 -1.13 4.72
C GLU A 222 -15.64 -1.99 5.60
N PRO A 223 -15.41 -1.63 6.87
CA PRO A 223 -14.54 -2.39 7.77
C PRO A 223 -14.87 -3.88 7.89
N ALA A 224 -16.16 -4.23 7.79
CA ALA A 224 -16.61 -5.61 7.94
C ALA A 224 -16.17 -6.53 6.79
N CYS A 225 -15.96 -5.98 5.59
CA CYS A 225 -15.73 -6.73 4.36
C CYS A 225 -14.31 -6.59 3.79
N VAL A 226 -13.43 -5.82 4.45
CA VAL A 226 -12.06 -5.58 3.98
C VAL A 226 -11.05 -5.95 5.05
N MET A 227 -9.99 -6.66 4.66
CA MET A 227 -8.80 -6.87 5.47
C MET A 227 -7.59 -6.25 4.78
N VAL A 228 -6.91 -5.33 5.45
CA VAL A 228 -5.73 -4.64 4.90
C VAL A 228 -4.45 -5.31 5.42
N PHE A 229 -3.63 -5.86 4.52
CA PHE A 229 -2.35 -6.46 4.88
C PHE A 229 -1.19 -5.46 4.83
N GLY A 230 -1.32 -4.39 4.04
CA GLY A 230 -0.25 -3.41 3.82
C GLY A 230 0.70 -3.82 2.70
N GLY A 231 1.95 -3.39 2.82
CA GLY A 231 2.97 -3.56 1.77
C GLY A 231 2.92 -2.44 0.73
N ARG A 232 3.91 -2.47 -0.17
CA ARG A 232 4.02 -1.53 -1.29
C ARG A 232 4.85 -2.15 -2.41
N VAL A 233 4.57 -1.77 -3.65
CA VAL A 233 5.39 -2.14 -4.82
C VAL A 233 6.21 -0.91 -5.19
N GLU A 234 7.52 -0.95 -4.94
CA GLU A 234 8.40 0.24 -5.01
C GLU A 234 8.29 1.01 -6.33
N GLY A 235 8.25 0.30 -7.47
CA GLY A 235 8.09 0.93 -8.79
C GLY A 235 6.75 1.63 -8.98
N LEU A 236 5.65 1.05 -8.47
CA LEU A 236 4.32 1.66 -8.55
C LEU A 236 4.19 2.85 -7.60
N ASP A 237 4.71 2.73 -6.38
CA ASP A 237 4.68 3.78 -5.36
C ASP A 237 5.48 5.00 -5.77
N SER A 238 6.69 4.79 -6.28
CA SER A 238 7.56 5.87 -6.76
C SER A 238 6.95 6.58 -7.97
N ALA A 239 6.44 5.83 -8.95
CA ALA A 239 5.79 6.40 -10.13
C ALA A 239 4.53 7.20 -9.76
N TRP A 240 3.71 6.67 -8.87
CA TRP A 240 2.50 7.35 -8.41
C TRP A 240 2.82 8.66 -7.69
N LYS A 241 3.82 8.66 -6.79
CA LYS A 241 4.25 9.87 -6.08
C LYS A 241 4.75 10.94 -7.04
N ALA A 242 5.56 10.56 -8.03
CA ALA A 242 6.10 11.46 -9.02
C ALA A 242 5.01 12.09 -9.92
N GLU A 243 3.97 11.32 -10.27
CA GLU A 243 2.93 11.81 -11.18
C GLU A 243 1.77 12.53 -10.48
N ARG A 244 1.62 12.35 -9.15
CA ARG A 244 0.43 12.79 -8.39
C ARG A 244 0.10 14.28 -8.60
N GLU A 245 1.09 15.16 -8.47
CA GLU A 245 0.89 16.60 -8.57
C GLU A 245 0.45 17.02 -9.97
N HIS A 246 1.12 16.49 -10.99
CA HIS A 246 0.78 16.74 -12.39
C HIS A 246 -0.63 16.21 -12.74
N ARG A 247 -1.02 15.05 -12.21
CA ARG A 247 -2.37 14.50 -12.37
C ARG A 247 -3.42 15.41 -11.76
N LEU A 248 -3.21 15.89 -10.53
CA LEU A 248 -4.14 16.80 -9.86
C LEU A 248 -4.32 18.11 -10.65
N ARG A 249 -3.24 18.70 -11.19
CA ARG A 249 -3.32 19.92 -12.02
C ARG A 249 -4.15 19.72 -13.28
N ARG A 250 -3.88 18.64 -14.03
CA ARG A 250 -4.66 18.29 -15.23
C ARG A 250 -6.15 18.15 -14.94
N GLU A 251 -6.51 17.52 -13.81
CA GLU A 251 -7.91 17.36 -13.43
C GLU A 251 -8.58 18.69 -13.05
N VAL A 252 -7.85 19.62 -12.43
CA VAL A 252 -8.36 20.97 -12.14
C VAL A 252 -8.57 21.76 -13.43
N GLU A 253 -7.65 21.68 -14.39
CA GLU A 253 -7.76 22.34 -15.69
C GLU A 253 -8.97 21.82 -16.48
N ALA A 254 -9.14 20.50 -16.54
CA ALA A 254 -10.29 19.87 -17.19
C ALA A 254 -11.63 20.34 -16.60
N GLN A 255 -11.72 20.42 -15.26
CA GLN A 255 -12.93 20.90 -14.57
C GLN A 255 -13.25 22.38 -14.83
N ARG A 256 -12.24 23.21 -15.12
CA ARG A 256 -12.47 24.60 -15.52
C ARG A 256 -13.03 24.67 -16.93
N GLY A 257 -12.44 23.91 -17.86
CA GLY A 257 -12.93 23.82 -19.24
C GLY A 257 -14.38 23.35 -19.36
N GLU A 258 -14.82 22.42 -18.50
CA GLU A 258 -16.22 21.95 -18.46
C GLU A 258 -17.22 22.96 -17.88
N ARG A 259 -16.76 23.97 -17.12
CA ARG A 259 -17.64 25.00 -16.54
C ARG A 259 -17.82 26.21 -17.43
N ASP A 260 -16.84 26.47 -18.28
CA ASP A 260 -16.80 27.64 -19.15
C ASP A 260 -17.35 27.35 -20.57
N GLY A 261 -17.78 26.12 -20.84
CA GLY A 261 -18.41 25.67 -22.10
C GLY A 261 -19.86 25.22 -21.91
#